data_AF-A0A8D1ITL3-F1
#
_entry.id   AF-A0A8D1ITL3-F1
#
_cell.length_a   1.000
_cell.length_b   1.000
_cell.length_c   1.000
_cell.angle_alpha   90.00
_cell.angle_beta   90.00
_cell.angle_gamma   90.00
#
_symmetry.space_group_name_H-M   'P 1'
#
loop_
_entity.id
_entity.type
_entity.pdbx_description
1 polymer ?
#
loop_
_entity_poly.entity_id
_entity_poly.type
_entity_poly.pdbx_seq_one_letter_code
_entity_poly.pdbx_strand_id
1 'polypeptide(L)'
;MKRQRTITQIRERGKTPENRLRDQEILSLQEKDFRLLMLKMMQDIGNKLEAKMVNLQETLTKEIRDIKLQQEEMQNTITEIKTSLEAANSKIQEAEERISEVEDRLVEIKDAEQKREKRWKTNEESLRELWDNVKRTNIDIIGVPEGEEREKGTEKIFQKIIAENFPNMGKEPLTQIQEAQRVPYKIKPRRNTLRHQTDQN
;
A
#
# COMPACT_ATOMS: atom_id res chain seq x y z
N MET A 1 44.28 -52.18 131.24
CA MET A 1 44.23 -50.70 131.38
C MET A 1 44.90 -50.06 130.17
N LYS A 2 44.14 -49.20 129.45
CA LYS A 2 44.49 -48.01 128.63
C LYS A 2 45.76 -47.95 127.75
N ARG A 3 45.60 -47.18 126.66
CA ARG A 3 46.58 -46.54 125.72
C ARG A 3 46.71 -47.30 124.38
N GLN A 4 46.73 -46.70 123.18
CA GLN A 4 46.62 -45.33 122.68
C GLN A 4 46.37 -45.39 121.14
N ARG A 5 45.82 -44.29 120.60
CA ARG A 5 45.68 -43.80 119.20
C ARG A 5 46.78 -44.28 118.19
N THR A 6 46.56 -44.33 116.87
CA THR A 6 46.49 -43.12 116.00
C THR A 6 46.03 -43.42 114.57
N ILE A 7 45.08 -42.61 114.09
CA ILE A 7 44.68 -42.41 112.69
C ILE A 7 45.54 -41.25 112.14
N THR A 8 46.18 -41.45 110.99
CA THR A 8 46.82 -40.35 110.23
C THR A 8 45.96 -40.08 108.99
N GLN A 9 45.08 -39.09 109.07
CA GLN A 9 44.45 -38.47 107.90
C GLN A 9 45.40 -37.37 107.38
N ILE A 10 45.86 -37.53 106.15
CA ILE A 10 46.52 -36.45 105.42
C ILE A 10 45.45 -35.43 105.04
N ARG A 11 45.68 -34.23 105.56
CA ARG A 11 44.88 -33.01 105.44
C ARG A 11 45.20 -32.34 104.11
N GLU A 12 44.24 -32.29 103.19
CA GLU A 12 44.22 -31.24 102.17
C GLU A 12 43.31 -30.09 102.60
N ARG A 13 43.84 -28.90 102.37
CA ARG A 13 43.54 -27.65 103.07
C ARG A 13 42.23 -27.01 102.58
N GLY A 14 41.52 -26.40 103.53
CA GLY A 14 40.34 -25.58 103.27
C GLY A 14 40.65 -24.29 102.51
N LYS A 15 39.66 -23.86 101.72
CA LYS A 15 39.56 -22.49 101.19
C LYS A 15 38.80 -21.62 102.21
N THR A 16 39.33 -20.44 102.54
CA THR A 16 38.73 -19.45 103.45
C THR A 16 37.53 -18.70 102.83
N PRO A 17 36.62 -18.10 103.64
CA PRO A 17 35.37 -17.46 103.15
C PRO A 17 35.58 -16.27 102.21
N GLU A 18 36.63 -15.46 102.42
CA GLU A 18 36.98 -14.31 101.57
C GLU A 18 37.42 -14.68 100.15
N ASN A 19 38.03 -15.85 99.98
CA ASN A 19 38.41 -16.34 98.66
C ASN A 19 37.20 -16.85 97.86
N ARG A 20 36.16 -17.35 98.52
CA ARG A 20 34.89 -17.71 97.86
C ARG A 20 34.11 -16.48 97.37
N LEU A 21 34.11 -15.39 98.13
CA LEU A 21 33.48 -14.12 97.75
C LEU A 21 34.18 -13.48 96.54
N ARG A 22 35.52 -13.42 96.54
CA ARG A 22 36.30 -12.92 95.39
C ARG A 22 36.12 -13.79 94.14
N ASP A 23 36.10 -15.11 94.27
CA ASP A 23 35.87 -16.02 93.13
C ASP A 23 34.46 -15.83 92.54
N GLN A 24 33.44 -15.57 93.38
CA GLN A 24 32.08 -15.24 92.92
C GLN A 24 31.98 -13.87 92.23
N GLU A 25 32.67 -12.85 92.76
CA GLU A 25 32.71 -11.52 92.16
C GLU A 25 33.38 -11.54 90.78
N ILE A 26 34.51 -12.26 90.64
CA ILE A 26 35.25 -12.44 89.39
C ILE A 26 34.40 -13.18 88.34
N LEU A 27 33.75 -14.28 88.73
CA LEU A 27 32.83 -15.01 87.85
C LEU A 27 31.65 -14.14 87.39
N SER A 28 31.10 -13.29 88.26
CA SER A 28 30.01 -12.36 87.91
C SER A 28 30.45 -11.24 86.96
N LEU A 29 31.71 -10.80 87.05
CA LEU A 29 32.29 -9.77 86.18
C LEU A 29 32.45 -10.32 84.75
N GLN A 30 32.98 -11.55 84.63
CA GLN A 30 33.15 -12.24 83.34
C GLN A 30 31.83 -12.52 82.63
N GLU A 31 30.76 -12.83 83.38
CA GLU A 31 29.42 -13.03 82.80
C GLU A 31 28.83 -11.72 82.25
N LYS A 32 29.08 -10.57 82.92
CA LYS A 32 28.69 -9.24 82.42
C LYS A 32 29.43 -8.87 81.13
N ASP A 33 30.72 -9.18 81.05
CA ASP A 33 31.53 -8.94 79.84
C ASP A 33 31.06 -9.79 78.65
N PHE A 34 30.71 -11.06 78.90
CA PHE A 34 30.13 -11.93 77.86
C PHE A 34 28.76 -11.41 77.38
N ARG A 35 27.89 -10.97 78.30
CA ARG A 35 26.59 -10.38 77.96
C ARG A 35 26.75 -9.10 77.14
N LEU A 36 27.74 -8.25 77.47
CA LEU A 36 28.05 -7.04 76.70
C LEU A 36 28.55 -7.37 75.28
N LEU A 37 29.39 -8.39 75.14
CA LEU A 37 29.85 -8.88 73.84
C LEU A 37 28.68 -9.38 72.98
N MET A 38 27.77 -10.15 73.57
CA MET A 38 26.56 -10.65 72.88
C MET A 38 25.65 -9.50 72.44
N LEU A 39 25.44 -8.49 73.28
CA LEU A 39 24.69 -7.28 72.95
C LEU A 39 25.29 -6.54 71.75
N LYS A 40 26.62 -6.38 71.72
CA LYS A 40 27.31 -5.72 70.61
C LYS A 40 27.17 -6.51 69.30
N MET A 41 27.31 -7.84 69.36
CA MET A 41 27.07 -8.71 68.19
C MET A 41 25.63 -8.63 67.69
N MET A 42 24.64 -8.62 68.59
CA MET A 42 23.23 -8.47 68.23
C MET A 42 22.96 -7.11 67.59
N GLN A 43 23.56 -6.03 68.10
CA GLN A 43 23.43 -4.69 67.53
C GLN A 43 24.03 -4.62 66.12
N ASP A 44 25.23 -5.16 65.92
CA ASP A 44 25.86 -5.19 64.59
C ASP A 44 25.02 -6.00 63.58
N ILE A 45 24.44 -7.12 64.02
CA ILE A 45 23.50 -7.91 63.21
C ILE A 45 22.24 -7.08 62.87
N GLY A 46 21.65 -6.41 63.86
CA GLY A 46 20.48 -5.55 63.69
C GLY A 46 20.74 -4.44 62.67
N ASN A 47 21.83 -3.70 62.85
CA ASN A 47 22.25 -2.62 61.94
C ASN A 47 22.47 -3.13 60.51
N LYS A 48 23.07 -4.32 60.35
CA LYS A 48 23.31 -4.94 59.04
C LYS A 48 22.01 -5.39 58.37
N LEU A 49 21.03 -5.87 59.14
CA LEU A 49 19.69 -6.22 58.64
C LEU A 49 18.93 -4.97 58.22
N GLU A 50 18.97 -3.91 59.02
CA GLU A 50 18.30 -2.65 58.75
C GLU A 50 18.85 -1.98 57.48
N ALA A 51 20.17 -1.94 57.31
CA ALA A 51 20.80 -1.44 56.09
C ALA A 51 20.37 -2.22 54.83
N LYS A 52 20.26 -3.56 54.93
CA LYS A 52 19.74 -4.39 53.84
C LYS A 52 18.26 -4.10 53.55
N MET A 53 17.47 -3.88 54.59
CA MET A 53 16.03 -3.58 54.46
C MET A 53 15.79 -2.23 53.78
N VAL A 54 16.54 -1.20 54.18
CA VAL A 54 16.49 0.13 53.55
C VAL A 54 16.90 0.06 52.09
N ASN A 55 18.00 -0.64 51.77
CA ASN A 55 18.44 -0.81 50.38
C ASN A 55 17.37 -1.53 49.53
N LEU A 56 16.79 -2.62 50.06
CA LEU A 56 15.70 -3.34 49.39
C LEU A 56 14.50 -2.42 49.14
N GLN A 57 14.10 -1.64 50.14
CA GLN A 57 12.98 -0.70 50.04
C GLN A 57 13.26 0.37 48.99
N GLU A 58 14.46 0.93 48.96
CA GLU A 58 14.86 1.94 47.98
C GLU A 58 14.86 1.38 46.55
N THR A 59 15.40 0.17 46.38
CA THR A 59 15.43 -0.54 45.09
C THR A 59 14.01 -0.82 44.58
N LEU A 60 13.14 -1.40 45.42
CA LEU A 60 11.75 -1.67 45.07
C LEU A 60 10.97 -0.38 44.74
N THR A 61 11.21 0.69 45.52
CA THR A 61 10.55 1.99 45.28
C THR A 61 10.97 2.61 43.96
N LYS A 62 12.24 2.41 43.55
CA LYS A 62 12.73 2.86 42.24
C LYS A 62 12.09 2.05 41.12
N GLU A 63 12.11 0.71 41.21
CA GLU A 63 11.51 -0.17 40.20
C GLU A 63 10.01 0.10 40.01
N ILE A 64 9.26 0.32 41.09
CA ILE A 64 7.83 0.66 41.02
C ILE A 64 7.61 2.00 40.28
N ARG A 65 8.48 3.00 40.52
CA ARG A 65 8.40 4.28 39.80
C ARG A 65 8.70 4.11 38.32
N ASP A 66 9.73 3.35 37.98
CA ASP A 66 10.13 3.11 36.59
C ASP A 66 9.01 2.36 35.83
N ILE A 67 8.42 1.33 36.43
CA ILE A 67 7.28 0.59 35.86
C ILE A 67 6.07 1.52 35.63
N LYS A 68 5.75 2.40 36.59
CA LYS A 68 4.64 3.35 36.45
C LYS A 68 4.85 4.31 35.29
N LEU A 69 6.07 4.84 35.13
CA LEU A 69 6.40 5.73 34.03
C LEU A 69 6.25 5.01 32.68
N GLN A 70 6.78 3.79 32.57
CA GLN A 70 6.62 2.98 31.36
C GLN A 70 5.15 2.64 31.05
N GLN A 71 4.32 2.42 32.06
CA GLN A 71 2.88 2.20 31.89
C GLN A 71 2.19 3.44 31.31
N GLU A 72 2.54 4.64 31.78
CA GLU A 72 1.97 5.90 31.28
C GLU A 72 2.36 6.17 29.82
N GLU A 73 3.63 5.96 29.47
CA GLU A 73 4.12 6.08 28.08
C GLU A 73 3.39 5.10 27.13
N MET A 74 3.18 3.86 27.59
CA MET A 74 2.44 2.86 26.82
C MET A 74 0.98 3.26 26.61
N GLN A 75 0.31 3.82 27.63
CA GLN A 75 -1.08 4.29 27.52
C GLN A 75 -1.22 5.45 26.52
N ASN A 76 -0.27 6.39 26.55
CA ASN A 76 -0.24 7.50 25.58
C ASN A 76 -0.08 6.97 24.16
N THR A 77 0.87 6.05 23.94
CA THR A 77 1.11 5.43 22.63
C THR A 77 -0.12 4.68 22.12
N ILE A 78 -0.81 3.91 22.98
CA ILE A 78 -2.05 3.21 22.64
C ILE A 78 -3.14 4.19 22.19
N THR A 79 -3.24 5.34 22.87
CA THR A 79 -4.23 6.37 22.55
C THR A 79 -3.94 7.02 21.19
N GLU A 80 -2.68 7.32 20.89
CA GLU A 80 -2.25 7.84 19.59
C GLU A 80 -2.51 6.84 18.45
N ILE A 81 -2.24 5.55 18.68
CA ILE A 81 -2.55 4.49 17.71
C ILE A 81 -4.05 4.41 17.46
N LYS A 82 -4.86 4.45 18.52
CA LYS A 82 -6.33 4.37 18.42
C LYS A 82 -6.90 5.52 17.60
N THR A 83 -6.49 6.76 17.89
CA THR A 83 -6.96 7.95 17.14
C THR A 83 -6.53 7.91 15.68
N SER A 84 -5.29 7.45 15.41
CA SER A 84 -4.79 7.26 14.04
C SER A 84 -5.58 6.19 13.28
N LEU A 85 -5.95 5.10 13.95
CA LEU A 85 -6.75 4.02 13.38
C LEU A 85 -8.18 4.49 13.04
N GLU A 86 -8.82 5.24 13.94
CA GLU A 86 -10.14 5.83 13.70
C GLU A 86 -10.10 6.77 12.48
N ALA A 87 -9.09 7.64 12.39
CA ALA A 87 -8.91 8.53 11.24
C ALA A 87 -8.66 7.77 9.93
N ALA A 88 -7.90 6.67 9.97
CA ALA A 88 -7.69 5.82 8.81
C ALA A 88 -9.00 5.13 8.37
N ASN A 89 -9.80 4.67 9.32
CA ASN A 89 -11.06 3.98 9.05
C ASN A 89 -12.07 4.91 8.35
N SER A 90 -12.19 6.17 8.80
CA SER A 90 -13.04 7.16 8.12
C SER A 90 -12.60 7.43 6.68
N LYS A 91 -11.28 7.48 6.41
CA LYS A 91 -10.76 7.66 5.04
C LYS A 91 -11.04 6.46 4.15
N ILE A 92 -10.99 5.25 4.70
CA ILE A 92 -11.33 4.02 3.97
C ILE A 92 -12.81 4.05 3.57
N GLN A 93 -13.71 4.37 4.51
CA GLN A 93 -15.13 4.46 4.22
C GLN A 93 -15.44 5.51 3.13
N GLU A 94 -14.80 6.69 3.19
CA GLU A 94 -14.94 7.71 2.14
C GLU A 94 -14.46 7.19 0.78
N ALA A 95 -13.34 6.45 0.76
CA ALA A 95 -12.82 5.86 -0.46
C ALA A 95 -13.76 4.78 -1.03
N GLU A 96 -14.38 3.96 -0.17
CA GLU A 96 -15.37 2.95 -0.58
C GLU A 96 -16.60 3.59 -1.23
N GLU A 97 -17.15 4.66 -0.63
CA GLU A 97 -18.27 5.41 -1.20
C GLU A 97 -17.92 5.99 -2.57
N ARG A 98 -16.72 6.58 -2.71
CA ARG A 98 -16.23 7.12 -3.99
C ARG A 98 -16.02 6.04 -5.05
N ILE A 99 -15.56 4.85 -4.66
CA ILE A 99 -15.42 3.71 -5.57
C ILE A 99 -16.79 3.28 -6.08
N SER A 100 -17.79 3.17 -5.20
CA SER A 100 -19.17 2.82 -5.58
C SER A 100 -19.75 3.81 -6.59
N GLU A 101 -19.56 5.12 -6.38
CA GLU A 101 -20.03 6.15 -7.32
C GLU A 101 -19.36 6.02 -8.69
N VAL A 102 -18.06 5.72 -8.73
CA VAL A 102 -17.32 5.52 -9.97
C VAL A 102 -17.79 4.25 -10.70
N GLU A 103 -18.06 3.16 -9.97
CA GLU A 103 -18.60 1.92 -10.55
C GLU A 103 -19.94 2.15 -11.24
N ASP A 104 -20.87 2.88 -10.60
CA ASP A 104 -22.17 3.22 -11.19
C ASP A 104 -21.99 4.04 -12.48
N ARG A 105 -21.12 5.06 -12.44
CA ARG A 105 -20.82 5.90 -13.63
C ARG A 105 -20.19 5.10 -14.76
N LEU A 106 -19.36 4.10 -14.47
CA LEU A 106 -18.76 3.25 -15.49
C LEU A 106 -19.81 2.42 -16.23
N VAL A 107 -20.86 1.96 -15.54
CA VAL A 107 -21.98 1.24 -16.16
C VAL A 107 -22.71 2.16 -17.15
N GLU A 108 -23.02 3.39 -16.74
CA GLU A 108 -23.68 4.37 -17.62
C GLU A 108 -22.85 4.71 -18.87
N ILE A 109 -21.54 4.91 -18.70
CA ILE A 109 -20.62 5.20 -19.82
C ILE A 109 -20.60 4.02 -20.80
N LYS A 110 -20.50 2.79 -20.30
CA LYS A 110 -20.49 1.59 -21.13
C LYS A 110 -21.76 1.48 -21.99
N ASP A 111 -22.92 1.72 -21.40
CA ASP A 111 -24.19 1.69 -22.13
C ASP A 111 -24.28 2.82 -23.19
N ALA A 112 -23.80 4.02 -22.85
CA ALA A 112 -23.74 5.14 -23.77
C ALA A 112 -22.82 4.88 -24.97
N GLU A 113 -21.67 4.24 -24.73
CA GLU A 113 -20.72 3.83 -25.77
C GLU A 113 -21.31 2.78 -26.69
N GLN A 114 -21.97 1.75 -26.17
CA GLN A 114 -22.65 0.75 -26.99
C GLN A 114 -23.72 1.39 -27.88
N LYS A 115 -24.49 2.35 -27.37
CA LYS A 115 -25.47 3.09 -28.16
C LYS A 115 -24.80 3.96 -29.24
N ARG A 116 -23.66 4.56 -28.93
CA ARG A 116 -22.87 5.35 -29.90
C ARG A 116 -22.34 4.44 -31.02
N GLU A 117 -21.78 3.29 -30.66
CA GLU A 117 -21.26 2.29 -31.60
C GLU A 117 -22.32 1.79 -32.58
N LYS A 118 -23.51 1.46 -32.08
CA LYS A 118 -24.64 1.05 -32.95
C LYS A 118 -25.00 2.15 -33.96
N ARG A 119 -25.05 3.41 -33.53
CA ARG A 119 -25.31 4.55 -34.42
C ARG A 119 -24.20 4.74 -35.46
N TRP A 120 -22.93 4.58 -35.08
CA TRP A 120 -21.81 4.65 -36.01
C TRP A 120 -21.93 3.59 -37.11
N LYS A 121 -22.22 2.34 -36.75
CA LYS A 121 -22.41 1.25 -37.72
C LYS A 121 -23.55 1.55 -38.70
N THR A 122 -24.71 1.97 -38.20
CA THR A 122 -25.84 2.32 -39.08
C THR A 122 -25.50 3.50 -39.99
N ASN A 123 -24.79 4.51 -39.49
CA ASN A 123 -24.38 5.66 -40.30
C ASN A 123 -23.36 5.24 -41.37
N GLU A 124 -22.41 4.37 -41.04
CA GLU A 124 -21.44 3.83 -42.00
C GLU A 124 -22.14 3.04 -43.11
N GLU A 125 -23.10 2.19 -42.75
CA GLU A 125 -23.92 1.46 -43.72
C GLU A 125 -24.72 2.40 -44.62
N SER A 126 -25.36 3.42 -44.02
CA SER A 126 -26.13 4.42 -44.77
C SER A 126 -25.23 5.24 -45.71
N LEU A 127 -24.02 5.61 -45.28
CA LEU A 127 -23.06 6.32 -46.12
C LEU A 127 -22.55 5.45 -47.28
N ARG A 128 -22.32 4.16 -47.03
CA ARG A 128 -21.96 3.20 -48.09
C ARG A 128 -23.08 3.10 -49.13
N GLU A 129 -24.32 2.94 -48.68
CA GLU A 129 -25.48 2.88 -49.58
C GLU A 129 -25.67 4.17 -50.39
N LEU A 130 -25.52 5.34 -49.75
CA LEU A 130 -25.56 6.62 -50.46
C LEU A 130 -24.43 6.74 -51.49
N TRP A 131 -23.22 6.31 -51.14
CA TRP A 131 -22.08 6.35 -52.04
C TRP A 131 -22.24 5.40 -53.23
N ASP A 132 -22.75 4.20 -52.99
CA ASP A 132 -23.07 3.22 -54.03
C ASP A 132 -24.20 3.74 -54.94
N ASN A 133 -25.21 4.39 -54.37
CA ASN A 133 -26.29 5.04 -55.12
C ASN A 133 -25.76 6.17 -56.01
N VAL A 134 -24.92 7.07 -55.48
CA VAL A 134 -24.30 8.15 -56.25
C VAL A 134 -23.43 7.61 -57.38
N LYS A 135 -22.72 6.50 -57.14
CA LYS A 135 -21.87 5.87 -58.15
C LYS A 135 -22.60 5.02 -59.16
N ARG A 136 -23.88 4.70 -58.93
CA ARG A 136 -24.63 3.75 -59.76
C ARG A 136 -24.73 4.19 -61.23
N THR A 137 -24.77 5.50 -61.50
CA THR A 137 -24.80 6.04 -62.87
C THR A 137 -23.43 6.44 -63.40
N ASN A 138 -22.37 6.27 -62.59
CA ASN A 138 -21.02 6.63 -62.96
C ASN A 138 -20.37 5.53 -63.82
N ILE A 139 -19.78 5.92 -64.95
CA ILE A 139 -19.05 5.03 -65.85
C ILE A 139 -17.56 5.34 -65.74
N ASP A 140 -16.76 4.33 -65.38
CA ASP A 140 -15.30 4.44 -65.33
C ASP A 140 -14.65 3.93 -66.62
N ILE A 141 -14.00 4.83 -67.36
CA ILE A 141 -13.29 4.57 -68.61
C ILE A 141 -11.79 4.52 -68.34
N ILE A 142 -11.16 3.42 -68.71
CA ILE A 142 -9.75 3.13 -68.43
C ILE A 142 -8.97 3.13 -69.74
N GLY A 143 -7.71 3.56 -69.69
CA GLY A 143 -6.80 3.48 -70.85
C GLY A 143 -6.82 4.71 -71.75
N VAL A 144 -7.52 5.78 -71.36
CA VAL A 144 -7.50 7.05 -72.10
C VAL A 144 -6.16 7.77 -71.90
N PRO A 145 -5.38 8.03 -72.97
CA PRO A 145 -4.08 8.71 -72.89
C PRO A 145 -4.17 10.05 -72.15
N GLU A 146 -3.19 10.33 -71.28
CA GLU A 146 -3.19 11.58 -70.52
C GLU A 146 -2.94 12.78 -71.44
N GLY A 147 -3.73 13.85 -71.28
CA GLY A 147 -3.59 15.07 -72.06
C GLY A 147 -4.53 15.19 -73.26
N GLU A 148 -5.14 14.09 -73.74
CA GLU A 148 -6.19 14.16 -74.77
C GLU A 148 -7.37 15.00 -74.29
N GLU A 149 -7.70 14.96 -72.98
CA GLU A 149 -8.78 15.78 -72.41
C GLU A 149 -8.52 17.28 -72.54
N ARG A 150 -7.26 17.73 -72.62
CA ARG A 150 -6.92 19.16 -72.74
C ARG A 150 -7.13 19.68 -74.16
N GLU A 151 -7.02 18.80 -75.14
CA GLU A 151 -7.16 19.15 -76.55
C GLU A 151 -8.63 19.05 -77.00
N LYS A 152 -9.33 17.99 -76.59
CA LYS A 152 -10.67 17.65 -77.11
C LYS A 152 -11.78 17.82 -76.06
N GLY A 153 -11.46 17.84 -74.77
CA GLY A 153 -12.42 17.79 -73.68
C GLY A 153 -12.85 16.35 -73.36
N THR A 154 -13.08 16.03 -72.08
CA THR A 154 -13.45 14.67 -71.62
C THR A 154 -14.71 14.14 -72.29
N GLU A 155 -15.74 14.97 -72.42
CA GLU A 155 -17.02 14.60 -73.03
C GLU A 155 -16.86 14.19 -74.51
N LYS A 156 -16.07 14.93 -75.30
CA LYS A 156 -15.85 14.58 -76.72
C LYS A 156 -15.08 13.28 -76.88
N ILE A 157 -14.17 12.98 -75.94
CA ILE A 157 -13.46 11.69 -75.92
C ILE A 157 -14.46 10.57 -75.68
N PHE A 158 -15.36 10.71 -74.71
CA PHE A 158 -16.41 9.73 -74.46
C PHE A 158 -17.31 9.51 -75.68
N GLN A 159 -17.80 10.60 -76.31
CA GLN A 159 -18.62 10.51 -77.52
C GLN A 159 -17.91 9.76 -78.64
N LYS A 160 -16.60 10.00 -78.84
CA LYS A 160 -15.80 9.27 -79.83
C LYS A 160 -15.71 7.77 -79.48
N ILE A 161 -15.44 7.43 -78.22
CA ILE A 161 -15.35 6.04 -77.76
C ILE A 161 -16.67 5.29 -78.00
N ILE A 162 -17.82 5.92 -77.68
CA ILE A 162 -19.14 5.32 -77.90
C ILE A 162 -19.43 5.16 -79.39
N ALA A 163 -19.16 6.16 -80.23
CA ALA A 163 -19.39 6.07 -81.67
C ALA A 163 -18.54 4.99 -82.35
N GLU A 164 -17.30 4.80 -81.88
CA GLU A 164 -16.36 3.81 -82.41
C GLU A 164 -16.72 2.37 -81.99
N ASN A 165 -17.14 2.15 -80.74
CA ASN A 165 -17.42 0.81 -80.21
C ASN A 165 -18.91 0.41 -80.28
N PHE A 166 -19.83 1.36 -80.26
CA PHE A 166 -21.28 1.15 -80.22
C PHE A 166 -21.99 2.03 -81.26
N PRO A 167 -21.82 1.77 -82.57
CA PRO A 167 -22.31 2.62 -83.65
C PRO A 167 -23.84 2.77 -83.71
N ASN A 168 -24.57 1.86 -83.06
CA ASN A 168 -26.03 1.93 -82.94
C ASN A 168 -26.51 2.87 -81.81
N MET A 169 -25.65 3.20 -80.84
CA MET A 169 -25.96 4.15 -79.76
C MET A 169 -25.60 5.60 -80.11
N GLY A 170 -24.67 5.82 -81.04
CA GLY A 170 -24.20 7.16 -81.44
C GLY A 170 -25.20 8.01 -82.25
N LYS A 171 -26.46 7.57 -82.41
CA LYS A 171 -27.52 8.30 -83.14
C LYS A 171 -28.48 9.05 -82.21
N GLU A 172 -28.49 8.72 -80.92
CA GLU A 172 -29.25 9.46 -79.90
C GLU A 172 -28.37 10.57 -79.31
N PRO A 173 -28.91 11.77 -79.02
CA PRO A 173 -28.11 12.84 -78.44
C PRO A 173 -27.65 12.44 -77.03
N LEU A 174 -26.33 12.37 -76.83
CA LEU A 174 -25.64 12.10 -75.54
C LEU A 174 -25.78 13.24 -74.52
N THR A 175 -26.83 14.06 -74.62
CA THR A 175 -27.11 15.28 -73.82
C THR A 175 -27.41 15.02 -72.34
N GLN A 176 -27.24 13.80 -71.84
CA GLN A 176 -27.53 13.44 -70.44
C GLN A 176 -26.27 13.34 -69.56
N ILE A 177 -25.07 13.56 -70.08
CA ILE A 177 -23.86 13.55 -69.25
C ILE A 177 -23.88 14.77 -68.33
N GLN A 178 -24.02 14.53 -67.03
CA GLN A 178 -24.03 15.56 -66.01
C GLN A 178 -22.63 16.11 -65.75
N GLU A 179 -21.63 15.25 -65.70
CA GLU A 179 -20.23 15.62 -65.45
C GLU A 179 -19.28 14.56 -66.01
N ALA A 180 -18.21 15.02 -66.69
CA ALA A 180 -17.16 14.15 -67.24
C ALA A 180 -15.79 14.65 -66.79
N GLN A 181 -15.16 13.94 -65.86
CA GLN A 181 -13.89 14.37 -65.29
C GLN A 181 -12.90 13.22 -65.12
N ARG A 182 -11.61 13.54 -65.30
CA ARG A 182 -10.54 12.61 -64.98
C ARG A 182 -10.30 12.58 -63.48
N VAL A 183 -10.25 11.40 -62.88
CA VAL A 183 -10.10 11.25 -61.42
C VAL A 183 -8.82 11.95 -60.93
N PRO A 184 -8.91 12.88 -59.96
CA PRO A 184 -7.74 13.61 -59.44
C PRO A 184 -6.67 12.70 -58.82
N TYR A 185 -5.41 13.10 -58.99
CA TYR A 185 -4.26 12.34 -58.51
C TYR A 185 -4.02 12.61 -57.02
N LYS A 186 -4.50 11.74 -56.12
CA LYS A 186 -4.40 12.03 -54.67
C LYS A 186 -3.53 11.10 -53.81
N ILE A 187 -3.01 9.96 -54.29
CA ILE A 187 -2.38 8.99 -53.36
C ILE A 187 -1.01 8.37 -53.80
N LYS A 188 -0.57 8.39 -55.07
CA LYS A 188 0.75 7.81 -55.43
C LYS A 188 1.48 8.55 -56.56
N PRO A 189 2.39 9.51 -56.29
CA PRO A 189 3.13 10.36 -57.27
C PRO A 189 3.81 9.64 -58.46
N ARG A 190 4.03 8.33 -58.38
CA ARG A 190 4.83 7.53 -59.33
C ARG A 190 4.05 6.37 -59.95
N ARG A 191 2.77 6.58 -60.27
CA ARG A 191 1.98 5.59 -60.99
C ARG A 191 2.18 5.78 -62.51
N ASN A 192 2.73 4.77 -63.19
CA ASN A 192 2.97 4.77 -64.65
C ASN A 192 1.75 4.32 -65.48
N THR A 193 0.62 3.99 -64.84
CA THR A 193 -0.62 3.54 -65.52
C THR A 193 -1.58 4.71 -65.71
N LEU A 194 -2.25 4.76 -66.87
CA LEU A 194 -3.23 5.79 -67.24
C LEU A 194 -4.39 5.89 -66.22
N ARG A 195 -4.83 7.12 -65.91
CA ARG A 195 -5.94 7.40 -64.98
C ARG A 195 -7.30 6.96 -65.55
N HIS A 196 -8.19 6.51 -64.67
CA HIS A 196 -9.61 6.33 -64.97
C HIS A 196 -10.26 7.71 -65.23
N GLN A 197 -11.09 7.80 -66.25
CA GLN A 197 -12.04 8.90 -66.46
C GLN A 197 -13.39 8.44 -65.95
N THR A 198 -14.08 9.28 -65.19
CA THR A 198 -15.41 8.96 -64.66
C THR A 198 -16.41 9.92 -65.28
N ASP A 199 -17.47 9.37 -65.87
CA ASP A 199 -18.58 10.13 -66.44
C ASP A 199 -19.86 9.84 -65.64
N GLN A 200 -20.58 10.88 -65.22
CA GLN A 200 -21.84 10.79 -64.50
C GLN A 200 -22.99 11.06 -65.48
N ASN A 201 -23.94 10.12 -65.58
CA ASN A 201 -25.19 10.28 -66.34
C ASN A 201 -26.37 10.62 -65.42
#